data_AF-A0A0F9KTA8-F1
#
_entry.id   AF-A0A0F9KTA8-F1
#
_cell.length_a   1.000
_cell.length_b   1.000
_cell.length_c   1.000
_cell.angle_alpha   90.00
_cell.angle_beta   90.00
_cell.angle_gamma   90.00
#
_symmetry.space_group_name_H-M   'P 1'
#
loop_
_entity.id
_entity.type
_entity.pdbx_description
1 polymer ?
#
loop_
_entity_poly.entity_id
_entity_poly.type
_entity_poly.pdbx_seq_one_letter_code
_entity_poly.pdbx_strand_id
1 'polypeptide(L)'
;MNKSKFRVGKLAANYKGGLSKFPYPLEFNDKLKEQIRKRDNYECQCCNITEEEHLIVYGQVLSIHHIDYDKLNCKEENLIALCNQCNLRANYNRDYWKKYYKNKISQKKEVRSKRVCECSKIKI
;
A
#
# COMPACT_ATOMS: atom_id res chain seq x y z
N MET A 1 -4.10 -27.51 -15.50
CA MET A 1 -3.33 -27.33 -14.24
C MET A 1 -4.21 -27.73 -13.06
N ASN A 2 -3.87 -28.83 -12.39
CA ASN A 2 -4.63 -29.36 -11.25
C ASN A 2 -4.26 -28.56 -9.98
N LYS A 3 -4.99 -27.47 -9.69
CA LYS A 3 -4.77 -26.72 -8.44
C LYS A 3 -5.20 -27.60 -7.28
N SER A 4 -4.30 -27.93 -6.35
CA SER A 4 -4.64 -28.68 -5.13
C SER A 4 -5.83 -28.03 -4.43
N LYS A 5 -6.84 -28.82 -4.03
CA LYS A 5 -8.10 -28.33 -3.42
C LYS A 5 -7.88 -27.39 -2.22
N PHE A 6 -6.74 -27.50 -1.54
CA PHE A 6 -6.32 -26.65 -0.41
C PHE A 6 -5.80 -25.25 -0.77
N ARG A 7 -5.61 -24.93 -2.07
CA ARG A 7 -5.11 -23.63 -2.53
C ARG A 7 -6.19 -22.70 -3.06
N VAL A 8 -7.45 -23.15 -3.10
CA VAL A 8 -8.57 -22.42 -3.71
C VAL A 8 -9.83 -22.52 -2.85
N GLY A 9 -10.67 -21.48 -2.92
CA GLY A 9 -11.98 -21.48 -2.25
C GLY A 9 -11.88 -21.43 -0.72
N LYS A 10 -12.90 -21.97 -0.06
CA LYS A 10 -13.07 -21.90 1.41
C LYS A 10 -12.00 -22.65 2.21
N LEU A 11 -11.31 -23.59 1.57
CA LEU A 11 -10.28 -24.42 2.19
C LEU A 11 -8.88 -23.79 2.15
N ALA A 12 -8.72 -22.66 1.47
CA ALA A 12 -7.45 -21.94 1.47
C ALA A 12 -7.23 -21.26 2.84
N ALA A 13 -6.02 -21.37 3.40
CA ALA A 13 -5.67 -20.74 4.68
C ALA A 13 -5.89 -19.21 4.70
N ASN A 14 -5.81 -18.57 3.53
CA ASN A 14 -6.06 -17.15 3.36
C ASN A 14 -7.53 -16.80 3.03
N TYR A 15 -8.44 -17.78 3.05
CA TYR A 15 -9.85 -17.50 2.82
C TYR A 15 -10.42 -16.68 3.99
N LYS A 16 -10.96 -15.51 3.66
CA LYS A 16 -11.58 -14.59 4.61
C LYS A 16 -13.02 -14.32 4.18
N GLY A 17 -13.87 -15.33 4.19
CA GLY A 17 -15.31 -15.16 3.92
C GLY A 17 -15.67 -14.59 2.54
N GLY A 18 -14.76 -14.67 1.55
CA GLY A 18 -15.00 -14.11 0.22
C GLY A 18 -14.79 -12.60 0.10
N LEU A 19 -14.13 -11.94 1.07
CA LEU A 19 -13.82 -10.50 1.03
C LEU A 19 -13.15 -10.04 -0.28
N SER A 20 -12.40 -10.92 -0.96
CA SER A 20 -11.80 -10.62 -2.27
C SER A 20 -12.84 -10.30 -3.35
N LYS A 21 -14.06 -10.84 -3.27
CA LYS A 21 -15.15 -10.64 -4.22
C LYS A 21 -15.93 -9.33 -4.02
N PHE A 22 -15.79 -8.68 -2.88
CA PHE A 22 -16.44 -7.40 -2.65
C PHE A 22 -15.84 -6.32 -3.55
N PRO A 23 -16.67 -5.55 -4.27
CA PRO A 23 -16.21 -4.49 -5.15
C PRO A 23 -15.52 -3.38 -4.35
N TYR A 24 -14.62 -2.66 -5.01
CA TYR A 24 -14.10 -1.40 -4.47
C TYR A 24 -15.14 -0.29 -4.64
N PRO A 25 -15.16 0.73 -3.74
CA PRO A 25 -16.00 1.91 -3.94
C PRO A 25 -15.51 2.72 -5.15
N LEU A 26 -16.38 3.55 -5.72
CA LEU A 26 -16.05 4.43 -6.86
C LEU A 26 -14.90 5.40 -6.56
N GLU A 27 -14.69 5.72 -5.29
CA GLU A 27 -13.59 6.55 -4.79
C GLU A 27 -12.22 5.92 -5.06
N PHE A 28 -12.12 4.58 -5.06
CA PHE A 28 -10.88 3.85 -5.32
C PHE A 28 -10.56 3.76 -6.83
N ASN A 29 -10.59 4.90 -7.50
CA ASN A 29 -10.36 5.06 -8.93
C ASN A 29 -8.88 5.38 -9.24
N ASP A 30 -8.56 5.45 -10.53
CA ASP A 30 -7.18 5.64 -10.98
C ASP A 30 -6.61 7.02 -10.64
N LYS A 31 -7.47 8.05 -10.50
CA LYS A 31 -7.05 9.38 -10.02
C LYS A 31 -6.53 9.29 -8.59
N LEU A 32 -7.26 8.63 -7.69
CA LEU A 32 -6.82 8.42 -6.32
C LEU A 32 -5.52 7.59 -6.29
N LYS A 33 -5.45 6.50 -7.06
CA LYS A 33 -4.24 5.66 -7.10
C LYS A 33 -3.02 6.44 -7.58
N GLU A 34 -3.18 7.29 -8.59
CA GLU A 34 -2.12 8.16 -9.09
C GLU A 34 -1.67 9.18 -8.04
N GLN A 35 -2.60 9.81 -7.32
CA GLN A 35 -2.29 10.73 -6.23
C GLN A 35 -1.45 10.06 -5.14
N ILE A 36 -1.80 8.82 -4.75
CA ILE A 36 -1.04 8.07 -3.76
C ILE A 36 0.36 7.72 -4.27
N ARG A 37 0.49 7.25 -5.52
CA ARG A 37 1.81 6.96 -6.11
C ARG A 37 2.68 8.20 -6.16
N LYS A 38 2.14 9.34 -6.61
CA LYS A 38 2.85 10.62 -6.65
C LYS A 38 3.29 11.08 -5.26
N ARG A 39 2.42 10.98 -4.24
CA ARG A 39 2.76 11.27 -2.83
C ARG A 39 3.92 10.40 -2.34
N ASP A 40 3.92 9.15 -2.76
CA ASP A 40 4.89 8.13 -2.39
C ASP A 40 6.13 8.15 -3.31
N ASN A 41 6.29 9.20 -4.13
CA ASN A 41 7.38 9.41 -5.09
C ASN A 41 7.55 8.29 -6.12
N TYR A 42 6.47 7.60 -6.47
CA TYR A 42 6.50 6.42 -7.34
C TYR A 42 7.47 5.35 -6.82
N GLU A 43 7.62 5.24 -5.50
CA GLU A 43 8.46 4.22 -4.85
C GLU A 43 7.61 3.32 -3.96
N CYS A 44 7.99 2.04 -3.91
CA CYS A 44 7.45 1.13 -2.92
C CYS A 44 7.79 1.61 -1.51
N GLN A 45 6.78 1.86 -0.71
CA GLN A 45 6.97 2.34 0.66
C GLN A 45 7.46 1.26 1.62
N CYS A 46 7.72 0.04 1.16
CA CYS A 46 8.34 -1.01 1.97
C CYS A 46 9.81 -1.23 1.63
N CYS A 47 10.15 -1.37 0.34
CA CYS A 47 11.49 -1.77 -0.11
C CYS A 47 12.16 -0.77 -1.06
N ASN A 48 11.55 0.40 -1.31
CA ASN A 48 12.11 1.49 -2.10
C ASN A 48 12.37 1.21 -3.59
N ILE A 49 11.94 0.05 -4.13
CA ILE A 49 11.94 -0.16 -5.58
C ILE A 49 11.08 0.92 -6.25
N THR A 50 11.60 1.52 -7.32
CA THR A 50 10.87 2.53 -8.10
C THR A 50 9.78 1.88 -8.95
N GLU A 51 8.81 2.66 -9.40
CA GLU A 51 7.78 2.17 -10.33
C GLU A 51 8.40 1.76 -11.67
N GLU A 52 9.45 2.44 -12.13
CA GLU A 52 10.18 2.07 -13.34
C GLU A 52 10.82 0.69 -13.21
N GLU A 53 11.55 0.43 -12.12
CA GLU A 53 12.12 -0.88 -11.82
C GLU A 53 11.01 -1.94 -11.65
N HIS A 54 9.91 -1.58 -11.00
CA HIS A 54 8.77 -2.46 -10.78
C HIS A 54 8.07 -2.84 -12.09
N LEU A 55 7.96 -1.91 -13.04
CA LEU A 55 7.45 -2.15 -14.40
C LEU A 55 8.35 -3.11 -15.18
N ILE A 56 9.67 -2.97 -15.08
CA ILE A 56 10.63 -3.87 -15.74
C ILE A 56 10.50 -5.30 -15.19
N VAL A 57 10.43 -5.45 -13.87
CA VAL A 57 10.43 -6.77 -13.21
C VAL A 57 9.06 -7.46 -13.26
N TYR A 58 7.96 -6.71 -13.14
CA TYR A 58 6.62 -7.27 -12.97
C TYR A 58 5.61 -6.87 -14.06
N GLY A 59 5.97 -6.00 -15.00
CA GLY A 59 5.10 -5.60 -16.12
C GLY A 59 3.87 -4.79 -15.69
N GLN A 60 3.88 -4.19 -14.50
CA GLN A 60 2.76 -3.42 -13.95
C GLN A 60 3.27 -2.32 -13.02
N VAL A 61 2.43 -1.32 -12.81
CA VAL A 61 2.68 -0.21 -11.88
C VAL A 61 2.55 -0.63 -10.40
N LEU A 62 2.98 0.23 -9.49
CA LEU A 62 2.87 -0.03 -8.05
C LEU A 62 1.40 -0.18 -7.62
N SER A 63 1.13 -1.14 -6.75
CA SER A 63 -0.21 -1.39 -6.21
C SER A 63 -0.50 -0.48 -5.03
N ILE A 64 -1.75 0.00 -4.93
CA ILE A 64 -2.21 0.73 -3.75
C ILE A 64 -2.85 -0.23 -2.75
N HIS A 65 -2.28 -0.28 -1.55
CA HIS A 65 -2.69 -1.15 -0.48
C HIS A 65 -3.46 -0.38 0.61
N HIS A 66 -4.54 -0.97 1.11
CA HIS A 66 -5.29 -0.46 2.26
C HIS A 66 -4.65 -0.98 3.55
N ILE A 67 -4.07 -0.10 4.36
CA ILE A 67 -3.30 -0.46 5.57
C ILE A 67 -4.16 -1.16 6.61
N ASP A 68 -5.42 -0.77 6.74
CA ASP A 68 -6.37 -1.39 7.66
C ASP A 68 -7.10 -2.61 7.10
N TYR A 69 -6.88 -2.93 5.81
CA TYR A 69 -7.54 -3.99 5.03
C TYR A 69 -9.04 -3.78 4.79
N ASP A 70 -9.57 -2.60 5.08
CA ASP A 70 -10.92 -2.20 4.73
C ASP A 70 -10.92 -1.52 3.36
N LYS A 71 -11.51 -2.20 2.36
CA LYS A 71 -11.61 -1.70 0.98
C LYS A 71 -12.47 -0.44 0.86
N LEU A 72 -13.30 -0.14 1.86
CA LEU A 72 -14.17 1.03 1.87
C LEU A 72 -13.46 2.26 2.45
N ASN A 73 -12.33 2.09 3.15
CA ASN A 73 -11.59 3.20 3.74
C ASN A 73 -10.54 3.75 2.76
N CYS A 74 -10.98 4.59 1.84
CA CYS A 74 -10.15 5.21 0.80
C CYS A 74 -9.42 6.50 1.24
N LYS A 75 -9.34 6.78 2.54
CA LYS A 75 -8.59 7.95 3.05
C LYS A 75 -7.12 7.83 2.68
N GLU A 76 -6.51 8.92 2.23
CA GLU A 76 -5.12 8.90 1.75
C GLU A 76 -4.14 8.33 2.80
N GLU A 77 -4.32 8.67 4.07
CA GLU A 77 -3.49 8.17 5.17
C GLU A 77 -3.64 6.65 5.44
N ASN A 78 -4.68 6.02 4.92
CA ASN A 78 -4.90 4.57 4.97
C ASN A 78 -4.37 3.86 3.71
N LEU A 79 -3.95 4.60 2.68
CA LEU A 79 -3.46 4.05 1.43
C LEU A 79 -1.95 4.17 1.33
N ILE A 80 -1.29 3.15 0.76
CA ILE A 80 0.16 3.10 0.62
C ILE A 80 0.58 2.41 -0.68
N ALA A 81 1.56 2.97 -1.40
CA ALA A 81 2.10 2.37 -2.61
C ALA A 81 3.08 1.22 -2.27
N LEU A 82 2.85 0.04 -2.82
CA LEU A 82 3.68 -1.16 -2.62
C LEU A 82 3.97 -1.86 -3.94
N CYS A 83 5.17 -2.41 -4.06
CA CYS A 83 5.49 -3.36 -5.13
C CYS A 83 4.73 -4.67 -4.93
N ASN A 84 4.66 -5.48 -6.00
CA ASN A 84 3.93 -6.75 -6.01
C ASN A 84 4.36 -7.69 -4.87
N GLN A 85 5.68 -7.84 -4.62
CA GLN A 85 6.19 -8.71 -3.56
C GLN A 85 5.81 -8.22 -2.17
N CYS A 86 5.91 -6.92 -1.91
CA CYS A 86 5.57 -6.34 -0.61
C CYS A 86 4.06 -6.39 -0.34
N ASN A 87 3.23 -6.14 -1.37
CA ASN A 87 1.77 -6.29 -1.29
C ASN A 87 1.36 -7.75 -0.98
N LEU A 88 2.00 -8.73 -1.62
CA LEU A 88 1.76 -10.14 -1.33
C LEU A 88 2.12 -10.50 0.12
N ARG A 89 3.29 -10.05 0.62
CA ARG A 89 3.70 -10.25 2.01
C ARG A 89 2.71 -9.61 3.00
N ALA A 90 2.21 -8.43 2.67
CA ALA A 90 1.25 -7.70 3.50
C ALA A 90 -0.09 -8.43 3.68
N ASN A 91 -0.45 -9.40 2.83
CA ASN A 91 -1.74 -10.08 2.93
C ASN A 91 -1.83 -11.20 3.97
N TYR A 92 -0.70 -11.64 4.56
CA TYR A 92 -0.65 -12.74 5.53
C TYR A 92 -0.72 -12.27 6.99
N ASN A 93 0.37 -11.72 7.52
CA ASN A 93 0.45 -11.25 8.92
C ASN A 93 -0.10 -9.83 9.05
N ARG A 94 -1.41 -9.68 8.85
CA ARG A 94 -2.08 -8.39 8.69
C ARG A 94 -1.90 -7.46 9.88
N ASP A 95 -1.91 -7.99 11.10
CA ASP A 95 -1.74 -7.17 12.31
C ASP A 95 -0.33 -6.55 12.38
N TYR A 96 0.70 -7.35 12.07
CA TYR A 96 2.07 -6.85 11.97
C TYR A 96 2.18 -5.76 10.90
N TRP A 97 1.69 -6.02 9.68
CA TRP A 97 1.83 -5.08 8.56
C TRP A 97 1.02 -3.80 8.75
N LYS A 98 -0.19 -3.91 9.31
CA LYS A 98 -1.01 -2.76 9.73
C LYS A 98 -0.25 -1.87 10.70
N LYS A 99 0.39 -2.45 11.73
CA LYS A 99 1.21 -1.70 12.69
C LYS A 99 2.45 -1.09 12.04
N TYR A 100 3.17 -1.87 11.23
CA TYR A 100 4.37 -1.44 10.53
C TYR A 100 4.12 -0.23 9.62
N TYR A 101 3.11 -0.30 8.74
CA TYR A 101 2.81 0.79 7.81
C TYR A 101 2.22 2.02 8.50
N LYS A 102 1.38 1.86 9.53
CA LYS A 102 0.91 2.99 10.36
C LYS A 102 2.09 3.76 10.96
N ASN A 103 3.03 3.04 11.58
CA ASN A 103 4.22 3.66 12.16
C ASN A 103 5.08 4.37 11.11
N LYS A 104 5.26 3.74 9.93
CA LYS A 104 6.05 4.31 8.83
C LYS A 104 5.47 5.62 8.29
N ILE A 105 4.14 5.72 8.16
CA ILE A 105 3.47 6.95 7.75
C ILE A 105 3.59 8.04 8.83
N SER A 106 3.42 7.70 10.11
CA SER A 106 3.56 8.65 11.21
C SER A 106 4.96 9.25 11.29
N GLN A 107 6.01 8.44 11.19
CA GLN A 107 7.40 8.92 11.19
C GLN A 107 7.68 9.90 10.04
N LYS A 108 7.12 9.65 8.85
CA LYS A 108 7.25 10.58 7.72
C LYS A 108 6.59 11.94 7.98
N LYS A 109 5.45 11.97 8.68
CA LYS A 109 4.77 13.23 9.04
C LYS A 109 5.61 14.08 9.99
N GLU A 110 6.22 13.46 11.00
CA GLU A 110 7.09 14.16 11.96
C GLU A 110 8.32 14.76 11.29
N VAL A 111 9.00 13.98 10.45
CA VAL A 111 10.20 14.45 9.73
C VAL A 111 9.86 15.58 8.76
N ARG A 112 8.70 15.53 8.09
CA ARG A 112 8.23 16.62 7.21
C ARG A 112 7.89 17.88 7.99
N SER A 113 7.21 17.74 9.14
CA SER A 113 6.88 18.88 10.01
C SER A 113 8.14 19.60 10.52
N LYS A 114 9.17 18.86 10.93
CA LYS A 114 10.44 19.45 11.39
C LYS A 114 11.17 20.21 10.28
N ARG A 115 11.23 19.66 9.06
CA ARG A 115 11.86 20.32 7.90
C ARG A 115 11.19 21.62 7.48
N VAL A 116 9.86 21.72 7.61
CA VAL A 116 9.12 22.95 7.28
C VAL A 116 9.45 24.06 8.29
N CYS A 117 9.67 23.74 9.56
CA CYS A 117 10.01 24.72 10.60
C CYS A 117 11.43 25.29 10.51
N GLU A 118 12.38 24.60 9.87
CA GLU A 118 13.77 25.08 9.73
C GLU A 118 13.95 26.06 8.56
N CYS A 119 13.15 25.91 7.49
CA CYS A 119 13.16 26.85 6.36
C CYS A 119 12.65 28.26 6.76
N SER A 120 11.87 28.37 7.84
CA SER A 120 11.38 29.65 8.38
C SER A 120 12.43 30.46 9.17
N LYS A 121 13.62 29.89 9.42
CA LYS A 121 14.67 30.50 10.25
C LYS A 121 15.86 31.06 9.45
N ILE A 122 15.86 30.92 8.12
CA ILE A 122 16.86 31.54 7.23
C ILE A 122 16.20 32.74 6.55
N LYS A 123 15.99 33.78 7.34
CA LYS A 123 15.87 35.16 6.88
C LYS A 123 16.79 35.97 7.77
N ILE A 124 18.03 36.15 7.34
CA ILE A 124 18.92 37.32 7.44
C ILE A 124 20.12 37.00 6.54
#